data_AF-A0A524CHR4-F1
#
_entry.id   AF-A0A524CHR4-F1
#
_cell.length_a   1.000
_cell.length_b   1.000
_cell.length_c   1.000
_cell.angle_alpha   90.00
_cell.angle_beta   90.00
_cell.angle_gamma   90.00
#
_symmetry.space_group_name_H-M   'P 1'
#
loop_
_entity.id
_entity.type
_entity.pdbx_description
1 polymer ?
#
loop_
_entity_poly.entity_id
_entity_poly.type
_entity_poly.pdbx_seq_one_letter_code
_entity_poly.pdbx_strand_id
1 'polypeptide(L)'
;MQLTEKIKIHLDQIKQLKGVENAVLTQRDGNPIQSTGVWFSKEEIFNVCSAASAIFNVGIHLHPNDLKYILIEGKKAKILIAPLNNPLHHSLNKILEKQGIVDENHEFFIAITAHPNVNLGGIFLQTNECLKKIKTTLITSGESFKPPLIEFNHKKVNQIINGFKLKEEENTNQILSSFSLSLTEDLSINLRKILNDISLTLPDLNYAFLTIEGGFIASKVIKSNTLFQEELDKVSAMSYSLFQTANRCAWLLKRMNAENIVIDCEKSFQFINGLGKSIFSIEIGKARQKLGLLRLILPQFSKKISFLLKRASKLQSQETFNVKSLLGELIIK
;
A
#
# COMPACT_ATOMS: atom_id res chain seq x y z
N MET A 1 -0.82 19.75 -30.43
CA MET A 1 -1.44 19.29 -29.17
C MET A 1 -0.33 18.96 -28.19
N GLN A 2 -0.28 19.64 -27.06
CA GLN A 2 0.75 19.43 -26.03
C GLN A 2 0.63 18.01 -25.46
N LEU A 3 1.74 17.41 -25.03
CA LEU A 3 1.77 16.04 -24.49
C LEU A 3 0.78 15.84 -23.34
N THR A 4 0.72 16.82 -22.44
CA THR A 4 -0.20 16.86 -21.30
C THR A 4 -1.68 16.83 -21.72
N GLU A 5 -2.04 17.43 -22.86
CA GLU A 5 -3.40 17.38 -23.42
C GLU A 5 -3.72 15.99 -23.98
N LYS A 6 -2.75 15.33 -24.65
CA LYS A 6 -2.94 13.97 -25.17
C LYS A 6 -3.17 12.97 -24.04
N ILE A 7 -2.37 13.07 -22.98
CA ILE A 7 -2.53 12.25 -21.77
C ILE A 7 -3.88 12.54 -21.11
N LYS A 8 -4.29 13.81 -21.02
CA LYS A 8 -5.56 14.21 -20.42
C LYS A 8 -6.76 13.57 -21.10
N ILE A 9 -6.78 13.48 -22.44
CA ILE A 9 -7.86 12.80 -23.19
C ILE A 9 -8.00 11.34 -22.73
N HIS A 10 -6.89 10.62 -22.57
CA HIS A 10 -6.93 9.23 -22.13
C HIS A 10 -7.34 9.09 -20.65
N LEU A 11 -6.91 10.02 -19.79
CA LEU A 11 -7.37 10.04 -18.40
C LEU A 11 -8.87 10.36 -18.31
N ASP A 12 -9.39 11.26 -19.13
CA ASP A 12 -10.82 11.59 -19.19
C ASP A 12 -11.66 10.38 -19.64
N GLN A 13 -11.14 9.54 -20.55
CA GLN A 13 -11.76 8.25 -20.90
C GLN A 13 -11.86 7.31 -19.69
N ILE A 14 -10.82 7.26 -18.85
CA ILE A 14 -10.83 6.47 -17.60
C ILE A 14 -11.87 7.02 -16.62
N LYS A 15 -11.96 8.35 -16.48
CA LYS A 15 -12.95 9.02 -15.62
C LYS A 15 -14.40 8.76 -16.04
N GLN A 16 -14.65 8.59 -17.33
CA GLN A 16 -15.99 8.30 -17.84
C GLN A 16 -16.50 6.89 -17.46
N LEU A 17 -15.62 6.00 -16.99
CA LEU A 17 -16.04 4.69 -16.49
C LEU A 17 -16.93 4.83 -15.26
N LYS A 18 -18.00 4.03 -15.22
CA LYS A 18 -19.03 4.14 -14.18
C LYS A 18 -18.43 3.99 -12.78
N GLY A 19 -18.53 5.07 -12.01
CA GLY A 19 -18.12 5.14 -10.61
C GLY A 19 -16.63 5.37 -10.38
N VAL A 20 -15.85 5.67 -11.42
CA VAL A 20 -14.56 6.33 -11.28
C VAL A 20 -14.80 7.80 -10.93
N GLU A 21 -14.14 8.28 -9.89
CA GLU A 21 -14.24 9.68 -9.48
C GLU A 21 -13.05 10.46 -10.03
N ASN A 22 -11.84 9.92 -9.81
CA ASN A 22 -10.58 10.59 -10.06
C ASN A 22 -9.56 9.62 -10.69
N ALA A 23 -8.71 10.12 -11.57
CA ALA A 23 -7.55 9.41 -12.08
C ALA A 23 -6.35 10.36 -12.13
N VAL A 24 -5.19 9.90 -11.66
CA VAL A 24 -3.94 10.65 -11.70
C VAL A 24 -2.80 9.78 -12.20
N LEU A 25 -2.00 10.35 -13.10
CA LEU A 25 -0.76 9.79 -13.59
C LEU A 25 0.41 10.40 -12.82
N THR A 26 1.21 9.55 -12.21
CA THR A 26 2.39 9.91 -11.41
C THR A 26 3.63 9.20 -11.92
N GLN A 27 4.77 9.82 -11.70
CA GLN A 27 6.08 9.19 -11.84
C GLN A 27 6.43 8.38 -10.60
N ARG A 28 7.45 7.52 -10.71
CA ARG A 28 7.96 6.66 -9.64
C ARG A 28 8.44 7.41 -8.39
N ASP A 29 8.88 8.65 -8.56
CA ASP A 29 9.33 9.54 -7.48
C ASP A 29 8.18 10.30 -6.79
N GLY A 30 6.94 10.14 -7.26
CA GLY A 30 5.76 10.83 -6.73
C GLY A 30 5.41 12.14 -7.43
N ASN A 31 6.11 12.52 -8.50
CA ASN A 31 5.79 13.74 -9.23
C ASN A 31 4.52 13.56 -10.10
N PRO A 32 3.52 14.45 -9.97
CA PRO A 32 2.31 14.40 -10.79
C PRO A 32 2.61 14.81 -12.23
N ILE A 33 2.18 13.99 -13.20
CA ILE A 33 2.25 14.33 -14.64
C ILE A 33 0.96 14.98 -15.10
N GLN A 34 -0.17 14.31 -14.85
CA GLN A 34 -1.48 14.79 -15.25
C GLN A 34 -2.57 14.14 -14.41
N SER A 35 -3.68 14.85 -14.20
CA SER A 35 -4.85 14.31 -13.49
C SER A 35 -6.17 14.69 -14.15
N THR A 36 -7.22 13.95 -13.83
CA THR A 36 -8.61 14.30 -14.09
C THR A 36 -9.48 13.89 -12.92
N GLY A 37 -10.64 14.53 -12.77
CA GLY A 37 -11.57 14.27 -11.68
C GLY A 37 -11.98 15.52 -10.92
N VAL A 38 -12.55 15.30 -9.74
CA VAL A 38 -12.84 16.35 -8.76
C VAL A 38 -11.72 16.32 -7.71
N TRP A 39 -10.86 17.33 -7.76
CA TRP A 39 -9.76 17.54 -6.82
C TRP A 39 -9.97 18.89 -6.14
N PHE A 40 -9.75 18.97 -4.83
CA PHE A 40 -9.95 20.22 -4.09
C PHE A 40 -8.69 21.10 -4.09
N SER A 41 -7.48 20.52 -4.23
CA SER A 41 -6.24 21.30 -4.29
C SER A 41 -5.09 20.61 -5.05
N LYS A 42 -4.08 21.41 -5.42
CA LYS A 42 -2.80 20.90 -5.96
C LYS A 42 -2.05 20.03 -4.94
N GLU A 43 -2.16 20.36 -3.66
CA GLU A 43 -1.53 19.60 -2.58
C GLU A 43 -2.13 18.20 -2.44
N GLU A 44 -3.44 18.05 -2.64
CA GLU A 44 -4.08 16.72 -2.66
C GLU A 44 -3.53 15.86 -3.78
N ILE A 45 -3.41 16.42 -4.99
CA ILE A 45 -2.83 15.71 -6.14
C ILE A 45 -1.41 15.24 -5.82
N PHE A 46 -0.56 16.13 -5.31
CA PHE A 46 0.81 15.80 -4.95
C PHE A 46 0.90 14.72 -3.87
N ASN A 47 0.11 14.85 -2.80
CA ASN A 47 0.08 13.88 -1.71
C ASN A 47 -0.36 12.48 -2.18
N VAL A 48 -1.33 12.42 -3.10
CA VAL A 48 -1.81 11.17 -3.67
C VAL A 48 -0.76 10.55 -4.58
N CYS A 49 -0.08 11.35 -5.40
CA CYS A 49 1.01 10.88 -6.26
C CYS A 49 2.17 10.33 -5.45
N SER A 50 2.61 11.07 -4.42
CA SER A 50 3.66 10.66 -3.50
C SER A 50 3.28 9.37 -2.76
N ALA A 51 2.06 9.29 -2.20
CA ALA A 51 1.61 8.09 -1.50
C ALA A 51 1.44 6.89 -2.43
N ALA A 52 0.85 7.08 -3.60
CA ALA A 52 0.67 6.01 -4.58
C ALA A 52 2.01 5.43 -5.04
N SER A 53 2.99 6.31 -5.28
CA SER A 53 4.34 5.91 -5.68
C SER A 53 5.07 5.18 -4.55
N ALA A 54 4.96 5.67 -3.31
CA ALA A 54 5.52 4.98 -2.14
C ALA A 54 4.91 3.58 -1.95
N ILE A 55 3.57 3.47 -2.02
CA ILE A 55 2.84 2.20 -1.89
C ILE A 55 3.29 1.22 -2.99
N PHE A 56 3.34 1.68 -4.24
CA PHE A 56 3.71 0.82 -5.36
C PHE A 56 5.17 0.40 -5.31
N ASN A 57 6.09 1.30 -4.94
CA ASN A 57 7.51 0.96 -4.75
C ASN A 57 7.71 -0.09 -3.64
N VAL A 58 6.99 0.00 -2.52
CA VAL A 58 7.01 -1.07 -1.49
C VAL A 58 6.41 -2.36 -2.04
N GLY A 59 5.36 -2.28 -2.85
CA GLY A 59 4.80 -3.43 -3.58
C GLY A 59 5.84 -4.12 -4.48
N ILE A 60 6.64 -3.35 -5.22
CA ILE A 60 7.74 -3.89 -6.03
C ILE A 60 8.78 -4.56 -5.12
N HIS A 61 9.13 -3.98 -3.98
CA HIS A 61 10.07 -4.64 -3.07
C HIS A 61 9.52 -5.94 -2.48
N LEU A 62 8.20 -6.01 -2.22
CA LEU A 62 7.53 -7.24 -1.79
C LEU A 62 7.47 -8.28 -2.93
N HIS A 63 7.25 -7.84 -4.17
CA HIS A 63 7.05 -8.69 -5.34
C HIS A 63 7.80 -8.18 -6.59
N PRO A 64 9.15 -8.26 -6.64
CA PRO A 64 9.98 -7.54 -7.62
C PRO A 64 9.64 -7.77 -9.09
N ASN A 65 9.26 -9.00 -9.43
CA ASN A 65 9.03 -9.44 -10.81
C ASN A 65 7.62 -9.97 -11.03
N ASP A 66 6.73 -9.87 -10.03
CA ASP A 66 5.41 -10.50 -10.07
C ASP A 66 4.27 -9.49 -9.92
N LEU A 67 4.53 -8.27 -9.43
CA LEU A 67 3.48 -7.28 -9.15
C LEU A 67 2.75 -6.80 -10.42
N LYS A 68 1.41 -6.93 -10.43
CA LYS A 68 0.55 -6.35 -11.47
C LYS A 68 -0.09 -5.05 -11.04
N TYR A 69 -0.79 -5.05 -9.91
CA TYR A 69 -1.45 -3.86 -9.38
C TYR A 69 -1.78 -4.01 -7.90
N ILE A 70 -2.09 -2.89 -7.24
CA ILE A 70 -2.49 -2.82 -5.84
C ILE A 70 -3.89 -2.23 -5.74
N LEU A 71 -4.76 -2.89 -4.99
CA LEU A 71 -6.11 -2.43 -4.66
C LEU A 71 -6.17 -2.07 -3.18
N ILE A 72 -6.63 -0.87 -2.86
CA ILE A 72 -6.88 -0.42 -1.49
C ILE A 72 -8.38 -0.22 -1.34
N GLU A 73 -8.98 -0.88 -0.36
CA GLU A 73 -10.41 -0.82 -0.10
C GLU A 73 -10.70 -0.16 1.23
N GLY A 74 -11.60 0.82 1.22
CA GLY A 74 -12.17 1.42 2.43
C GLY A 74 -13.68 1.60 2.30
N LYS A 75 -14.30 2.07 3.39
CA LYS A 75 -15.78 2.20 3.46
C LYS A 75 -16.37 3.19 2.45
N LYS A 76 -15.64 4.27 2.16
CA LYS A 76 -16.14 5.39 1.35
C LYS A 76 -15.66 5.36 -0.09
N ALA A 77 -14.56 4.67 -0.37
CA ALA A 77 -13.97 4.61 -1.70
C ALA A 77 -12.99 3.43 -1.81
N LYS A 78 -12.58 3.18 -3.04
CA LYS A 78 -11.55 2.22 -3.41
C LYS A 78 -10.50 2.92 -4.26
N ILE A 79 -9.24 2.51 -4.10
CA ILE A 79 -8.11 3.09 -4.82
C ILE A 79 -7.39 1.96 -5.55
N LEU A 80 -7.20 2.10 -6.85
CA LEU A 80 -6.39 1.21 -7.69
C LEU A 80 -5.08 1.93 -7.99
N ILE A 81 -3.95 1.27 -7.76
CA ILE A 81 -2.63 1.73 -8.18
C ILE A 81 -2.05 0.69 -9.12
N ALA A 82 -1.72 1.08 -10.34
CA ALA A 82 -1.20 0.17 -11.36
C ALA A 82 -0.08 0.81 -12.18
N PRO A 83 0.88 0.03 -12.69
CA PRO A 83 1.87 0.53 -13.63
C PRO A 83 1.25 0.76 -15.00
N LEU A 84 1.94 1.54 -15.82
CA LEU A 84 1.62 1.62 -17.24
C LEU A 84 2.07 0.33 -17.96
N ASN A 85 1.10 -0.43 -18.46
CA ASN A 85 1.33 -1.67 -19.22
C ASN A 85 2.16 -1.44 -20.49
N ASN A 86 2.88 -2.47 -20.93
CA ASN A 86 3.74 -2.46 -22.12
C ASN A 86 3.09 -1.80 -23.35
N PRO A 87 3.87 -1.04 -24.15
CA PRO A 87 3.35 -0.30 -25.30
C PRO A 87 2.76 -1.25 -26.36
N LEU A 88 1.84 -0.72 -27.17
CA LEU A 88 1.08 -1.48 -28.18
C LEU A 88 1.96 -2.08 -29.29
N HIS A 89 3.14 -1.53 -29.54
CA HIS A 89 4.01 -1.93 -30.65
C HIS A 89 5.41 -2.33 -30.21
N HIS A 90 5.84 -3.53 -30.64
CA HIS A 90 7.16 -4.09 -30.36
C HIS A 90 8.33 -3.26 -30.92
N SER A 91 8.07 -2.41 -31.93
CA SER A 91 9.04 -1.48 -32.51
C SER A 91 9.39 -0.31 -31.59
N LEU A 92 8.50 0.06 -30.67
CA LEU A 92 8.75 1.10 -29.65
C LEU A 92 9.72 0.60 -28.57
N ASN A 93 9.80 -0.71 -28.34
CA ASN A 93 10.78 -1.31 -27.42
C ASN A 93 12.23 -1.05 -27.90
N LYS A 94 12.47 -0.98 -29.21
CA LYS A 94 13.80 -0.61 -29.75
C LYS A 94 14.14 0.88 -29.55
N ILE A 95 13.13 1.76 -29.44
CA ILE A 95 13.33 3.18 -29.13
C ILE A 95 13.64 3.33 -27.63
N LEU A 96 12.94 2.58 -26.78
CA LEU A 96 13.21 2.47 -25.34
C LEU A 96 14.64 1.99 -25.07
N GLU A 97 15.06 0.89 -25.71
CA GLU A 97 16.43 0.36 -25.62
C GLU A 97 17.49 1.40 -26.04
N LYS A 98 17.24 2.16 -27.12
CA LYS A 98 18.14 3.24 -27.59
C LYS A 98 18.20 4.45 -26.66
N GLN A 99 17.17 4.68 -25.83
CA GLN A 99 17.14 5.73 -24.82
C GLN A 99 17.74 5.28 -23.48
N GLY A 100 18.21 4.04 -23.37
CA GLY A 100 18.74 3.46 -22.13
C GLY A 100 17.66 3.02 -21.14
N ILE A 101 16.40 2.96 -21.58
CA ILE A 101 15.22 2.56 -20.82
C ILE A 101 15.06 1.04 -21.03
N VAL A 102 15.87 0.24 -20.33
CA VAL A 102 16.06 -1.19 -20.66
C VAL A 102 15.10 -2.13 -19.93
N ASP A 103 14.44 -1.72 -18.83
CA ASP A 103 13.50 -2.64 -18.14
C ASP A 103 12.50 -1.93 -17.21
N GLU A 104 11.68 -1.03 -17.76
CA GLU A 104 10.93 -0.05 -16.97
C GLU A 104 9.41 -0.16 -17.10
N ASN A 105 8.85 -1.26 -16.57
CA ASN A 105 7.42 -1.34 -16.29
C ASN A 105 6.99 -0.45 -15.11
N HIS A 106 7.92 0.17 -14.39
CA HIS A 106 7.66 0.80 -13.09
C HIS A 106 8.06 2.29 -12.99
N GLU A 107 8.23 3.00 -14.11
CA GLU A 107 8.50 4.45 -14.07
C GLU A 107 7.25 5.30 -13.85
N PHE A 108 6.11 4.84 -14.35
CA PHE A 108 4.87 5.58 -14.35
C PHE A 108 3.75 4.73 -13.78
N PHE A 109 3.00 5.32 -12.85
CA PHE A 109 1.87 4.69 -12.20
C PHE A 109 0.61 5.51 -12.40
N ILE A 110 -0.51 4.81 -12.53
CA ILE A 110 -1.83 5.42 -12.45
C ILE A 110 -2.44 5.11 -11.09
N ALA A 111 -2.99 6.13 -10.43
CA ALA A 111 -3.85 5.97 -9.28
C ALA A 111 -5.28 6.37 -9.65
N ILE A 112 -6.24 5.46 -9.45
CA ILE A 112 -7.66 5.66 -9.76
C ILE A 112 -8.45 5.53 -8.47
N THR A 113 -9.25 6.54 -8.15
CA THR A 113 -10.19 6.53 -7.02
C THR A 113 -11.60 6.28 -7.56
N ALA A 114 -12.30 5.32 -6.96
CA ALA A 114 -13.65 4.92 -7.36
C ALA A 114 -14.58 4.73 -6.16
N HIS A 115 -15.88 4.75 -6.41
CA HIS A 115 -16.90 4.45 -5.40
C HIS A 115 -16.74 3.03 -4.80
N PRO A 116 -17.19 2.80 -3.56
CA PRO A 116 -16.94 1.55 -2.83
C PRO A 116 -17.63 0.33 -3.46
N ASN A 117 -18.74 0.54 -4.16
CA ASN A 117 -19.48 -0.56 -4.80
C ASN A 117 -18.90 -0.98 -6.15
N VAL A 118 -17.84 -0.31 -6.62
CA VAL A 118 -17.25 -0.59 -7.94
C VAL A 118 -16.26 -1.75 -7.85
N ASN A 119 -16.19 -2.53 -8.93
CA ASN A 119 -15.19 -3.59 -9.10
C ASN A 119 -13.92 -3.00 -9.73
N LEU A 120 -12.90 -2.73 -8.90
CA LEU A 120 -11.62 -2.19 -9.37
C LEU A 120 -10.89 -3.11 -10.37
N GLY A 121 -11.01 -4.43 -10.23
CA GLY A 121 -10.43 -5.36 -11.21
C GLY A 121 -11.10 -5.23 -12.57
N GLY A 122 -12.41 -4.98 -12.59
CA GLY A 122 -13.14 -4.65 -13.82
C GLY A 122 -12.70 -3.32 -14.44
N ILE A 123 -12.51 -2.28 -13.61
CA ILE A 123 -11.94 -1.00 -14.07
C ILE A 123 -10.56 -1.24 -14.70
N PHE A 124 -9.66 -1.95 -14.03
CA PHE A 124 -8.30 -2.20 -14.54
C PHE A 124 -8.29 -2.87 -15.92
N LEU A 125 -9.17 -3.84 -16.15
CA LEU A 125 -9.30 -4.49 -17.46
C LEU A 125 -9.82 -3.53 -18.53
N GLN A 126 -10.81 -2.70 -18.19
CA GLN A 126 -11.39 -1.70 -19.11
C GLN A 126 -10.41 -0.57 -19.44
N THR A 127 -9.53 -0.20 -18.50
CA THR A 127 -8.55 0.88 -18.70
C THR A 127 -7.29 0.41 -19.42
N ASN A 128 -7.06 -0.90 -19.59
CA ASN A 128 -5.83 -1.46 -20.16
C ASN A 128 -5.41 -0.80 -21.49
N GLU A 129 -6.34 -0.65 -22.44
CA GLU A 129 -6.06 0.01 -23.72
C GLU A 129 -5.71 1.50 -23.56
N CYS A 130 -6.33 2.19 -22.61
CA CYS A 130 -5.98 3.58 -22.30
C CYS A 130 -4.57 3.68 -21.70
N LEU A 131 -4.20 2.76 -20.79
CA LEU A 131 -2.87 2.73 -20.18
C LEU A 131 -1.77 2.51 -21.23
N LYS A 132 -1.98 1.58 -22.18
CA LYS A 132 -1.03 1.37 -23.28
C LYS A 132 -0.90 2.59 -24.19
N LYS A 133 -2.00 3.29 -24.47
CA LYS A 133 -1.99 4.54 -25.26
C LYS A 133 -1.26 5.67 -24.53
N ILE A 134 -1.46 5.82 -23.22
CA ILE A 134 -0.72 6.77 -22.38
C ILE A 134 0.77 6.47 -22.46
N LYS A 135 1.19 5.22 -22.22
CA LYS A 135 2.60 4.81 -22.31
C LYS A 135 3.19 5.08 -23.69
N THR A 136 2.46 4.72 -24.75
CA THR A 136 2.88 4.99 -26.14
C THR A 136 3.08 6.48 -26.40
N THR A 137 2.18 7.32 -25.88
CA THR A 137 2.26 8.78 -26.02
C THR A 137 3.46 9.36 -25.27
N LEU A 138 3.74 8.87 -24.06
CA LEU A 138 4.92 9.26 -23.27
C LEU A 138 6.24 8.86 -23.95
N ILE A 139 6.30 7.68 -24.55
CA ILE A 139 7.51 7.19 -25.23
C ILE A 139 7.75 7.96 -26.53
N THR A 140 6.70 8.15 -27.32
CA THR A 140 6.79 8.81 -28.64
C THR A 140 7.04 10.31 -28.57
N SER A 141 6.78 10.97 -27.43
CA SER A 141 7.08 12.38 -27.28
C SER A 141 8.59 12.67 -27.18
N GLY A 142 9.40 11.69 -26.78
CA GLY A 142 10.84 11.88 -26.55
C GLY A 142 11.14 12.88 -25.42
N GLU A 143 10.13 13.32 -24.67
CA GLU A 143 10.32 14.17 -23.50
C GLU A 143 10.92 13.31 -22.38
N SER A 144 12.15 13.63 -21.97
CA SER A 144 12.73 12.98 -20.80
C SER A 144 12.00 13.49 -19.56
N PHE A 145 11.09 12.68 -19.03
CA PHE A 145 10.59 12.86 -17.67
C PHE A 145 11.64 12.43 -16.64
N LYS A 146 12.93 12.73 -16.86
CA LYS A 146 13.87 12.77 -15.75
C LYS A 146 13.49 14.00 -14.96
N PRO A 147 13.11 13.88 -13.67
CA PRO A 147 12.93 15.08 -12.86
C PRO A 147 14.21 15.90 -12.99
N PRO A 148 14.14 17.24 -13.03
CA PRO A 148 15.34 18.01 -12.77
C PRO A 148 15.88 17.47 -11.45
N LEU A 149 17.15 17.06 -11.41
CA LEU A 149 17.84 16.87 -10.13
C LEU A 149 17.59 18.17 -9.37
N ILE A 150 16.69 18.16 -8.40
CA ILE A 150 16.42 19.34 -7.60
C ILE A 150 17.63 19.44 -6.68
N GLU A 151 18.68 20.08 -7.17
CA GLU A 151 19.76 20.56 -6.33
C GLU A 151 19.15 21.66 -5.47
N PHE A 152 18.71 21.27 -4.28
CA PHE A 152 18.33 22.22 -3.27
C PHE A 152 19.59 23.02 -2.94
N ASN A 153 19.60 24.31 -3.27
CA ASN A 153 20.69 25.17 -2.83
C ASN A 153 20.79 25.12 -1.30
N HIS A 154 21.98 25.37 -0.74
CA HIS A 154 22.20 25.33 0.71
C HIS A 154 21.18 26.17 1.51
N LYS A 155 20.65 27.25 0.93
CA LYS A 155 19.58 28.06 1.54
C LYS A 155 18.24 27.31 1.63
N LYS A 156 17.80 26.61 0.59
CA LYS A 156 16.58 25.78 0.57
C LYS A 156 16.74 24.55 1.45
N VAL A 157 17.91 23.90 1.44
CA VAL A 157 18.22 22.81 2.37
C VAL A 157 18.11 23.30 3.82
N ASN A 158 18.72 24.44 4.14
CA ASN A 158 18.62 25.03 5.47
C ASN A 158 17.20 25.50 5.81
N GLN A 159 16.41 26.00 4.85
CA GLN A 159 14.99 26.32 5.06
C GLN A 159 14.14 25.08 5.32
N ILE A 160 14.40 23.98 4.62
CA ILE A 160 13.73 22.70 4.82
C ILE A 160 14.12 22.13 6.19
N ILE A 161 15.42 22.11 6.52
CA ILE A 161 15.93 21.68 7.84
C ILE A 161 15.37 22.56 8.96
N ASN A 162 15.29 23.88 8.76
CA ASN A 162 14.67 24.80 9.73
C ASN A 162 13.15 24.71 9.76
N GLY A 163 12.50 24.23 8.69
CA GLY A 163 11.08 23.87 8.69
C GLY A 163 10.81 22.54 9.42
N PHE A 164 11.83 21.67 9.50
CA PHE A 164 11.84 20.49 10.37
C PHE A 164 12.24 20.80 11.82
N LYS A 165 12.74 22.02 12.12
CA LYS A 165 12.77 22.50 13.51
C LYS A 165 11.32 22.68 13.93
N LEU A 166 10.86 21.68 14.67
CA LEU A 166 9.62 21.65 15.43
C LEU A 166 9.32 23.05 15.95
N LYS A 167 8.09 23.51 15.70
CA LYS A 167 7.49 24.57 16.51
C LYS A 167 7.79 24.24 17.96
N GLU A 168 8.49 25.16 18.62
CA GLU A 168 8.71 25.12 20.06
C GLU A 168 7.36 24.91 20.77
N GLU A 169 7.33 23.84 21.55
CA GLU A 169 6.45 23.58 22.70
C GLU A 169 5.04 24.20 22.66
N GLU A 170 4.20 23.76 21.72
CA GLU A 170 2.84 23.48 22.17
C GLU A 170 2.93 22.20 22.99
N ASN A 171 2.66 22.30 24.30
CA ASN A 171 2.33 21.19 25.20
C ASN A 171 1.09 20.46 24.66
N THR A 172 1.24 19.84 23.50
CA THR A 172 0.42 18.72 23.10
C THR A 172 0.78 17.66 24.11
N ASN A 173 -0.09 17.44 25.08
CA ASN A 173 -0.17 16.17 25.80
C ASN A 173 -0.43 15.10 24.74
N GLN A 174 0.61 14.72 23.99
CA GLN A 174 0.63 13.50 23.23
C GLN A 174 0.60 12.43 24.29
N ILE A 175 -0.61 11.94 24.56
CA ILE A 175 -0.80 10.66 25.20
C ILE A 175 -0.20 9.67 24.20
N LEU A 176 1.10 9.44 24.33
CA LEU A 176 1.79 8.26 23.81
C LEU A 176 1.14 7.08 24.54
N SER A 177 -0.01 6.63 24.03
CA SER A 177 -0.53 5.33 24.40
C SER A 177 0.46 4.33 23.79
N SER A 178 1.44 3.88 24.57
CA SER A 178 2.18 2.69 24.22
C SER A 178 1.14 1.59 24.06
N PHE A 179 0.86 1.21 22.82
CA PHE A 179 0.14 -0.03 22.58
C PHE A 179 1.16 -1.14 22.79
N SER A 180 1.47 -1.43 24.05
CA SER A 180 1.99 -2.75 24.38
C SER A 180 0.83 -3.69 24.12
N LEU A 181 0.94 -4.63 23.19
CA LEU A 181 0.00 -5.75 23.17
C LEU A 181 0.71 -6.86 23.95
N SER A 182 0.41 -7.02 25.23
CA SER A 182 0.89 -8.19 25.96
C SER A 182 0.13 -9.42 25.44
N LEU A 183 0.76 -10.17 24.54
CA LEU A 183 0.22 -11.43 24.05
C LEU A 183 0.34 -12.47 25.18
N THR A 184 -0.77 -12.74 25.87
CA THR A 184 -0.81 -13.87 26.81
C THR A 184 -0.58 -15.18 26.08
N GLU A 185 -0.14 -16.21 26.82
CA GLU A 185 0.10 -17.54 26.26
C GLU A 185 -1.18 -18.11 25.61
N ASP A 186 -2.32 -18.00 26.31
CA ASP A 186 -3.64 -18.40 25.80
C ASP A 186 -3.99 -17.73 24.47
N LEU A 187 -3.72 -16.44 24.35
CA LEU A 187 -4.02 -15.70 23.13
C LEU A 187 -3.10 -16.15 21.99
N SER A 188 -1.82 -16.36 22.29
CA SER A 188 -0.84 -16.88 21.32
C SER A 188 -1.20 -18.28 20.82
N ILE A 189 -1.71 -19.15 21.69
CA ILE A 189 -2.21 -20.48 21.31
C ILE A 189 -3.44 -20.35 20.42
N ASN A 190 -4.41 -19.51 20.78
CA ASN A 190 -5.63 -19.32 19.99
C ASN A 190 -5.38 -18.68 18.62
N LEU A 191 -4.45 -17.72 18.54
CA LEU A 191 -4.02 -17.15 17.26
C LEU A 191 -3.36 -18.20 16.37
N ARG A 192 -2.47 -19.03 16.93
CA ARG A 192 -1.85 -20.15 16.20
C ARG A 192 -2.89 -21.15 15.68
N LYS A 193 -3.89 -21.50 16.49
CA LYS A 193 -5.01 -22.37 16.06
C LYS A 193 -5.73 -21.78 14.84
N ILE A 194 -6.09 -20.50 14.87
CA ILE A 194 -6.75 -19.84 13.74
C ILE A 194 -5.86 -19.85 12.48
N LEU A 195 -4.57 -19.54 12.60
CA LEU A 195 -3.65 -19.56 11.45
C LEU A 195 -3.47 -20.97 10.89
N ASN A 196 -3.47 -22.01 11.75
CA ASN A 196 -3.44 -23.39 11.31
C ASN A 196 -4.74 -23.78 10.57
N ASP A 197 -5.91 -23.36 11.06
CA ASP A 197 -7.18 -23.58 10.37
C ASP A 197 -7.17 -22.94 8.97
N ILE A 198 -6.57 -21.75 8.85
CA ILE A 198 -6.37 -21.08 7.55
C ILE A 198 -5.49 -21.94 6.63
N SER A 199 -4.38 -22.46 7.14
CA SER A 199 -3.44 -23.31 6.37
C SER A 199 -4.08 -24.62 5.87
N LEU A 200 -5.00 -25.19 6.66
CA LEU A 200 -5.80 -26.34 6.28
C LEU A 200 -6.88 -25.99 5.25
N THR A 201 -7.52 -24.84 5.41
CA THR A 201 -8.60 -24.38 4.52
C THR A 201 -8.07 -23.91 3.16
N LEU A 202 -6.87 -23.33 3.13
CA LEU A 202 -6.27 -22.74 1.94
C LEU A 202 -5.07 -23.59 1.47
N PRO A 203 -5.29 -24.58 0.58
CA PRO A 203 -4.23 -25.47 0.10
C PRO A 203 -3.00 -24.73 -0.46
N ASP A 204 -3.21 -23.66 -1.25
CA ASP A 204 -2.14 -22.90 -1.92
C ASP A 204 -1.60 -21.74 -1.06
N LEU A 205 -1.74 -21.82 0.26
CA LEU A 205 -1.14 -20.85 1.18
C LEU A 205 0.39 -20.87 1.06
N ASN A 206 1.03 -19.72 0.87
CA ASN A 206 2.47 -19.58 1.00
C ASN A 206 2.85 -19.30 2.46
N TYR A 207 2.27 -18.22 3.00
CA TYR A 207 2.38 -17.81 4.39
C TYR A 207 1.17 -16.99 4.84
N ALA A 208 0.94 -16.95 6.15
CA ALA A 208 0.08 -15.96 6.77
C ALA A 208 0.68 -15.51 8.09
N PHE A 209 0.56 -14.23 8.41
CA PHE A 209 1.05 -13.69 9.67
C PHE A 209 0.15 -12.57 10.20
N LEU A 210 0.21 -12.39 11.51
CA LEU A 210 -0.35 -11.26 12.22
C LEU A 210 0.79 -10.39 12.71
N THR A 211 0.71 -9.08 12.45
CA THR A 211 1.69 -8.13 12.98
C THR A 211 1.04 -7.08 13.85
N ILE A 212 1.81 -6.63 14.82
CA ILE A 212 1.47 -5.52 15.70
C ILE A 212 2.18 -4.25 15.24
N GLU A 213 1.97 -3.17 15.98
CA GLU A 213 2.55 -1.86 15.72
C GLU A 213 4.08 -1.97 15.53
N GLY A 214 4.59 -1.34 14.47
CA GLY A 214 6.02 -1.40 14.10
C GLY A 214 6.38 -2.56 13.17
N GLY A 215 5.45 -3.44 12.82
CA GLY A 215 5.71 -4.55 11.89
C GLY A 215 6.32 -5.80 12.53
N PHE A 216 6.21 -5.94 13.85
CA PHE A 216 6.64 -7.15 14.56
C PHE A 216 5.60 -8.26 14.41
N ILE A 217 6.07 -9.48 14.10
CA ILE A 217 5.20 -10.65 13.94
C ILE A 217 4.76 -11.16 15.32
N ALA A 218 3.45 -11.18 15.55
CA ALA A 218 2.83 -11.76 16.74
C ALA A 218 2.55 -13.25 16.59
N SER A 219 2.16 -13.69 15.39
CA SER A 219 1.89 -15.09 15.07
C SER A 219 2.02 -15.30 13.57
N LYS A 220 2.43 -16.49 13.15
CA LYS A 220 2.66 -16.83 11.74
C LYS A 220 2.40 -18.30 11.46
N VAL A 221 2.15 -18.60 10.20
CA VAL A 221 2.17 -19.93 9.60
C VAL A 221 2.88 -19.81 8.25
N ILE A 222 3.81 -20.73 7.99
CA ILE A 222 4.58 -20.80 6.74
C ILE A 222 4.34 -22.21 6.20
N LYS A 223 3.96 -22.29 4.92
CA LYS A 223 3.70 -23.56 4.23
C LYS A 223 4.60 -23.73 3.00
N SER A 224 5.06 -22.63 2.41
CA SER A 224 6.09 -22.69 1.37
C SER A 224 7.45 -23.04 1.98
N ASN A 225 8.14 -24.02 1.40
CA ASN A 225 9.51 -24.40 1.77
C ASN A 225 10.56 -23.39 1.31
N THR A 226 10.17 -22.35 0.57
CA THR A 226 11.11 -21.39 -0.06
C THR A 226 11.40 -20.16 0.77
N LEU A 227 10.65 -19.90 1.85
CA LEU A 227 10.73 -18.66 2.63
C LEU A 227 11.43 -18.90 3.96
N PHE A 228 12.52 -18.18 4.19
CA PHE A 228 13.24 -18.21 5.45
C PHE A 228 12.63 -17.21 6.45
N GLN A 229 12.91 -17.41 7.75
CA GLN A 229 12.35 -16.57 8.80
C GLN A 229 12.71 -15.08 8.66
N GLU A 230 13.97 -14.78 8.32
CA GLU A 230 14.45 -13.40 8.16
C GLU A 230 13.77 -12.67 6.99
N GLU A 231 13.38 -13.41 5.95
CA GLU A 231 12.64 -12.86 4.82
C GLU A 231 11.21 -12.51 5.25
N LEU A 232 10.58 -13.35 6.09
CA LEU A 232 9.24 -13.09 6.59
C LEU A 232 9.19 -11.83 7.47
N ASP A 233 10.21 -11.59 8.29
CA ASP A 233 10.28 -10.39 9.13
C ASP A 233 10.39 -9.11 8.27
N LYS A 234 11.15 -9.16 7.17
CA LYS A 234 11.21 -8.07 6.17
C LYS A 234 9.87 -7.86 5.49
N VAL A 235 9.25 -8.94 5.00
CA VAL A 235 7.92 -8.91 4.36
C VAL A 235 6.87 -8.35 5.31
N SER A 236 6.94 -8.72 6.58
CA SER A 236 6.10 -8.23 7.67
C SER A 236 6.21 -6.72 7.86
N ALA A 237 7.43 -6.22 8.03
CA ALA A 237 7.69 -4.79 8.19
C ALA A 237 7.24 -3.99 6.96
N MET A 238 7.54 -4.48 5.76
CA MET A 238 7.12 -3.85 4.49
C MET A 238 5.60 -3.85 4.33
N SER A 239 4.92 -4.97 4.63
CA SER A 239 3.46 -5.07 4.56
C SER A 239 2.78 -4.09 5.52
N TYR A 240 3.35 -3.93 6.73
CA TYR A 240 2.86 -2.97 7.72
C TYR A 240 3.05 -1.53 7.24
N SER A 241 4.23 -1.20 6.71
CA SER A 241 4.54 0.14 6.18
C SER A 241 3.66 0.49 4.97
N LEU A 242 3.46 -0.45 4.06
CA LEU A 242 2.54 -0.31 2.92
C LEU A 242 1.12 -0.01 3.42
N PHE A 243 0.62 -0.78 4.40
CA PHE A 243 -0.71 -0.58 4.95
C PHE A 243 -0.88 0.79 5.61
N GLN A 244 0.09 1.23 6.42
CA GLN A 244 0.06 2.55 7.06
C GLN A 244 0.07 3.69 6.02
N THR A 245 0.87 3.55 4.97
CA THR A 245 0.96 4.53 3.90
C THR A 245 -0.34 4.60 3.09
N ALA A 246 -0.93 3.44 2.78
CA ALA A 246 -2.24 3.33 2.15
C ALA A 246 -3.36 3.92 3.03
N ASN A 247 -3.31 3.70 4.34
CA ASN A 247 -4.26 4.26 5.29
C ASN A 247 -4.19 5.79 5.32
N ARG A 248 -2.98 6.36 5.33
CA ARG A 248 -2.76 7.81 5.22
C ARG A 248 -3.28 8.36 3.88
N CYS A 249 -3.01 7.66 2.77
CA CYS A 249 -3.52 8.03 1.46
C CYS A 249 -5.06 8.07 1.44
N ALA A 250 -5.70 7.01 1.94
CA ALA A 250 -7.15 6.91 2.05
C ALA A 250 -7.75 8.02 2.94
N TRP A 251 -7.06 8.38 4.02
CA TRP A 251 -7.47 9.48 4.90
C TRP A 251 -7.43 10.82 4.18
N LEU A 252 -6.36 11.10 3.44
CA LEU A 252 -6.21 12.34 2.68
C LEU A 252 -7.25 12.46 1.56
N LEU A 253 -7.52 11.36 0.85
CA LEU A 253 -8.46 11.35 -0.28
C LEU A 253 -9.93 11.45 0.12
N LYS A 254 -10.34 10.70 1.16
CA LYS A 254 -11.76 10.47 1.46
C LYS A 254 -12.11 10.53 2.94
N ARG A 255 -11.17 10.93 3.80
CA ARG A 255 -11.35 10.92 5.27
C ARG A 255 -11.89 9.56 5.71
N MET A 256 -11.21 8.51 5.25
CA MET A 256 -11.51 7.11 5.53
C MET A 256 -10.22 6.35 5.90
N ASN A 257 -10.38 5.20 6.55
CA ASN A 257 -9.29 4.28 6.76
C ASN A 257 -9.30 3.18 5.69
N ALA A 258 -8.12 2.68 5.34
CA ALA A 258 -7.98 1.46 4.57
C ALA A 258 -8.43 0.27 5.46
N GLU A 259 -9.27 -0.59 4.92
CA GLU A 259 -9.70 -1.82 5.59
C GLU A 259 -8.93 -3.02 5.06
N ASN A 260 -8.79 -3.10 3.74
CA ASN A 260 -8.14 -4.23 3.08
C ASN A 260 -7.29 -3.73 1.92
N ILE A 261 -6.15 -4.36 1.72
CA ILE A 261 -5.30 -4.16 0.56
C ILE A 261 -5.15 -5.51 -0.14
N VAL A 262 -5.28 -5.51 -1.45
CA VAL A 262 -5.01 -6.68 -2.30
C VAL A 262 -3.88 -6.30 -3.23
N ILE A 263 -2.77 -7.00 -3.13
CA ILE A 263 -1.66 -6.93 -4.05
C ILE A 263 -1.85 -8.10 -5.02
N ASP A 264 -2.15 -7.78 -6.27
CA ASP A 264 -2.32 -8.78 -7.31
C ASP A 264 -0.99 -9.00 -8.04
N CYS A 265 -0.47 -10.22 -7.97
CA CYS A 265 0.76 -10.61 -8.63
C CYS A 265 0.48 -11.57 -9.81
N GLU A 266 1.46 -12.01 -10.59
CA GLU A 266 1.17 -12.99 -11.65
C GLU A 266 0.88 -14.37 -11.09
N LYS A 267 1.63 -14.81 -10.07
CA LYS A 267 1.56 -16.16 -9.51
C LYS A 267 0.84 -16.24 -8.18
N SER A 268 0.73 -15.13 -7.45
CA SER A 268 0.09 -15.09 -6.13
C SER A 268 -0.85 -13.89 -5.96
N PHE A 269 -1.61 -13.93 -4.87
CA PHE A 269 -2.30 -12.79 -4.30
C PHE A 269 -1.77 -12.59 -2.88
N GLN A 270 -1.45 -11.34 -2.52
CA GLN A 270 -1.24 -10.98 -1.13
C GLN A 270 -2.39 -10.11 -0.63
N PHE A 271 -3.00 -10.49 0.48
CA PHE A 271 -4.04 -9.72 1.16
C PHE A 271 -3.48 -9.15 2.45
N ILE A 272 -3.72 -7.87 2.71
CA ILE A 272 -3.36 -7.21 3.95
C ILE A 272 -4.64 -6.60 4.54
N ASN A 273 -5.14 -7.19 5.62
CA ASN A 273 -6.35 -6.76 6.31
C ASN A 273 -6.00 -5.96 7.57
N GLY A 274 -6.59 -4.78 7.72
CA GLY A 274 -6.47 -3.95 8.91
C GLY A 274 -7.27 -4.51 10.08
N LEU A 275 -6.63 -4.65 11.23
CA LEU A 275 -7.20 -5.14 12.48
C LEU A 275 -7.02 -4.13 13.61
N GLY A 276 -7.26 -2.84 13.34
CA GLY A 276 -7.00 -1.74 14.27
C GLY A 276 -5.55 -1.26 14.14
N LYS A 277 -4.76 -1.40 15.22
CA LYS A 277 -3.31 -1.08 15.22
C LYS A 277 -2.43 -2.22 14.66
N SER A 278 -3.05 -3.33 14.29
CA SER A 278 -2.41 -4.54 13.76
C SER A 278 -2.84 -4.80 12.33
N ILE A 279 -2.05 -5.58 11.57
CA ILE A 279 -2.47 -6.10 10.27
C ILE A 279 -2.40 -7.62 10.26
N PHE A 280 -3.33 -8.23 9.54
CA PHE A 280 -3.25 -9.63 9.15
C PHE A 280 -2.88 -9.70 7.67
N SER A 281 -1.77 -10.35 7.36
CA SER A 281 -1.23 -10.47 6.01
C SER A 281 -1.19 -11.94 5.61
N ILE A 282 -1.57 -12.23 4.37
CA ILE A 282 -1.62 -13.59 3.85
C ILE A 282 -1.27 -13.59 2.37
N GLU A 283 -0.39 -14.50 1.95
CA GLU A 283 -0.05 -14.72 0.55
C GLU A 283 -0.48 -16.11 0.09
N ILE A 284 -1.16 -16.16 -1.05
CA ILE A 284 -1.79 -17.38 -1.58
C ILE A 284 -1.47 -17.49 -3.08
N GLY A 285 -1.01 -18.66 -3.52
CA GLY A 285 -0.80 -18.95 -4.94
C GLY A 285 -2.11 -18.98 -5.74
N LYS A 286 -2.06 -18.59 -7.01
CA LYS A 286 -3.22 -18.55 -7.92
C LYS A 286 -3.62 -19.90 -8.51
N ALA A 287 -2.87 -20.96 -8.24
CA ALA A 287 -2.98 -22.23 -8.96
C ALA A 287 -4.38 -22.86 -8.88
N ARG A 288 -5.02 -22.89 -7.71
CA ARG A 288 -6.31 -23.59 -7.51
C ARG A 288 -7.42 -22.70 -6.98
N GLN A 289 -7.15 -21.43 -6.67
CA GLN A 289 -8.12 -20.56 -5.98
C GLN A 289 -8.48 -19.30 -6.75
N LYS A 290 -9.78 -19.10 -6.97
CA LYS A 290 -10.32 -17.88 -7.58
C LYS A 290 -10.35 -16.75 -6.56
N LEU A 291 -9.94 -15.54 -6.96
CA LEU A 291 -9.96 -14.32 -6.14
C LEU A 291 -11.32 -14.09 -5.45
N GLY A 292 -12.43 -14.34 -6.13
CA GLY A 292 -13.77 -14.18 -5.56
C GLY A 292 -14.03 -15.07 -4.33
N LEU A 293 -13.54 -16.31 -4.33
CA LEU A 293 -13.67 -17.23 -3.20
C LEU A 293 -12.84 -16.76 -2.01
N LEU A 294 -11.60 -16.34 -2.27
CA LEU A 294 -10.70 -15.78 -1.24
C LEU A 294 -11.34 -14.59 -0.52
N ARG A 295 -11.99 -13.70 -1.28
CA ARG A 295 -12.71 -12.53 -0.74
C ARG A 295 -13.94 -12.88 0.09
N LEU A 296 -14.49 -14.08 -0.03
CA LEU A 296 -15.58 -14.57 0.82
C LEU A 296 -15.06 -15.22 2.11
N ILE A 297 -13.95 -15.96 2.02
CA ILE A 297 -13.40 -16.74 3.13
C ILE A 297 -12.57 -15.88 4.08
N LEU A 298 -11.63 -15.09 3.56
CA LEU A 298 -10.67 -14.34 4.38
C LEU A 298 -11.33 -13.39 5.40
N PRO A 299 -12.41 -12.65 5.07
CA PRO A 299 -13.06 -11.79 6.06
C PRO A 299 -13.57 -12.52 7.30
N GLN A 300 -13.92 -13.80 7.19
CA GLN A 300 -14.37 -14.60 8.33
C GLN A 300 -13.23 -14.83 9.32
N PHE A 301 -12.04 -15.15 8.82
CA PHE A 301 -10.83 -15.28 9.62
C PHE A 301 -10.39 -13.95 10.23
N SER A 302 -10.38 -12.88 9.43
CA SER A 302 -10.05 -11.53 9.93
C SER A 302 -10.99 -11.09 11.05
N LYS A 303 -12.29 -11.42 10.99
CA LYS A 303 -13.24 -11.17 12.09
C LYS A 303 -12.90 -11.97 13.36
N LYS A 304 -12.57 -13.26 13.23
CA LYS A 304 -12.16 -14.10 14.37
C LYS A 304 -10.89 -13.55 15.04
N ILE A 305 -9.88 -13.18 14.26
CA ILE A 305 -8.64 -12.58 14.77
C ILE A 305 -8.92 -11.23 15.44
N SER A 306 -9.71 -10.36 14.80
CA SER A 306 -10.09 -9.05 15.37
C SER A 306 -10.80 -9.20 16.72
N PHE A 307 -11.69 -10.19 16.85
CA PHE A 307 -12.39 -10.47 18.10
C PHE A 307 -11.42 -10.87 19.22
N LEU A 308 -10.45 -11.75 18.93
CA LEU A 308 -9.42 -12.13 19.90
C LEU A 308 -8.56 -10.94 20.33
N LEU A 309 -8.10 -10.12 19.37
CA LEU A 309 -7.28 -8.94 19.67
C LEU A 309 -8.05 -7.91 20.52
N LYS A 310 -9.34 -7.68 20.23
CA LYS A 310 -10.19 -6.80 21.05
C LYS A 310 -10.40 -7.34 22.47
N ARG A 311 -10.44 -8.66 22.64
CA ARG A 311 -10.50 -9.27 23.98
C ARG A 311 -9.18 -9.06 24.72
N ALA A 312 -8.04 -9.22 24.03
CA ALA A 312 -6.71 -8.96 24.57
C ALA A 312 -6.56 -7.53 25.09
N SER A 313 -6.93 -6.55 24.26
CA SER A 313 -6.81 -5.14 24.60
C SER A 313 -7.70 -4.70 25.76
N LYS A 314 -8.76 -5.46 26.07
CA LYS A 314 -9.63 -5.22 27.23
C LYS A 314 -9.13 -5.87 28.52
N LEU A 315 -8.37 -6.96 28.40
CA LEU A 315 -7.75 -7.66 29.54
C LEU A 315 -6.50 -6.93 30.05
N GLN A 316 -5.93 -6.08 29.20
CA GLN A 316 -4.86 -5.19 29.60
C GLN A 316 -5.42 -4.14 30.56
N SER A 317 -5.10 -4.27 31.84
CA SER A 317 -5.24 -3.18 32.79
C SER A 317 -4.55 -1.95 32.19
N GLN A 318 -5.23 -0.81 32.24
CA GLN A 318 -4.59 0.48 32.03
C GLN A 318 -3.63 0.74 33.19
N GLU A 319 -2.54 -0.02 33.29
CA GLU A 319 -1.40 0.43 34.05
C GLU A 319 -0.81 1.57 33.24
N THR A 320 -1.22 2.79 33.62
CA THR A 320 -0.58 4.01 33.15
C THR A 320 0.91 3.84 33.40
N PHE A 321 1.68 3.78 32.31
CA PHE A 321 3.13 3.66 32.36
C PHE A 321 3.69 4.83 33.18
N ASN A 322 3.99 4.59 34.46
CA ASN A 322 4.44 5.62 35.37
C ASN A 322 5.96 5.71 35.26
N VAL A 323 6.45 6.65 34.45
CA VAL A 323 7.89 6.89 34.26
C VAL A 323 8.61 7.07 35.61
N LYS A 324 7.93 7.57 36.65
CA LYS A 324 8.49 7.70 38.00
C LYS A 324 8.73 6.36 38.71
N SER A 325 7.91 5.33 38.47
CA SER A 325 8.14 4.02 39.10
C SER A 325 9.35 3.32 38.51
N LEU A 326 9.53 3.42 37.18
CA LEU A 326 10.67 2.81 36.48
C LEU A 326 12.00 3.50 36.81
N LEU A 327 11.99 4.84 36.90
CA LEU A 327 13.15 5.60 37.38
C LEU A 327 13.42 5.34 38.88
N GLY A 328 12.38 5.19 39.70
CA GLY A 328 12.53 4.80 41.10
C GLY A 328 13.18 3.43 41.27
N GLU A 329 12.84 2.45 40.43
CA GLU A 329 13.45 1.12 40.42
C GLU A 329 14.89 1.11 39.88
N LEU A 330 15.23 2.01 38.95
CA LEU A 330 16.59 2.17 38.44
C LEU A 330 17.53 2.89 39.42
N ILE A 331 16.99 3.73 40.32
CA ILE A 331 17.77 4.46 41.33
C ILE A 331 18.03 3.60 42.59
N ILE A 332 17.30 2.49 42.78
CA ILE A 332 17.44 1.60 43.95
C ILE A 332 18.35 0.39 43.66
N LYS A 333 19.28 0.48 42.70
CA LYS A 333 20.36 -0.52 42.55
C LYS A 333 21.75 0.07 42.72
#